data_AF-A0A8J7TLJ2-F1
#
_entry.id   AF-A0A8J7TLJ2-F1
#
_cell.length_a   1.000
_cell.length_b   1.000
_cell.length_c   1.000
_cell.angle_alpha   90.00
_cell.angle_beta   90.00
_cell.angle_gamma   90.00
#
_symmetry.space_group_name_H-M   'P 1'
#
loop_
_entity.id
_entity.type
_entity.pdbx_description
1 polymer ?
#
loop_
_entity_poly.entity_id
_entity_poly.type
_entity_poly.pdbx_seq_one_letter_code
_entity_poly.pdbx_strand_id
1 'polypeptide(L)'
;MCEPGDVLLESNLHAWQWIVLSLFGTGTAWVHAALVDGNRSLLTVHKKAIEADWSLYREWRSTRLALIRPPYKDERSREAAIHFARQRLGTPYDPSFQSHSGNCNGLVAEALKCAGIAVTSRKCWGRELYAPDCFLEIPAAQLVWTSDRDRRKTR
;
A
#
# COMPACT_ATOMS: atom_id res chain seq x y z
N MET A 1 15.67 6.74 -2.92
CA MET A 1 15.88 5.27 -2.98
C MET A 1 14.90 4.64 -2.00
N CYS A 2 14.32 3.49 -2.34
CA CYS A 2 13.43 2.75 -1.42
C CYS A 2 14.23 1.99 -0.37
N GLU A 3 13.67 1.90 0.83
CA GLU A 3 14.18 1.14 1.96
C GLU A 3 13.18 0.06 2.39
N PRO A 4 13.64 -1.02 3.04
CA PRO A 4 12.74 -1.99 3.65
C PRO A 4 11.76 -1.30 4.60
N GLY A 5 10.51 -1.73 4.59
CA GLY A 5 9.41 -1.13 5.34
C GLY A 5 8.75 0.08 4.67
N ASP A 6 9.32 0.64 3.59
CA ASP A 6 8.62 1.67 2.84
C ASP A 6 7.30 1.10 2.27
N VAL A 7 6.26 1.93 2.23
CA VAL A 7 4.96 1.62 1.65
C VAL A 7 4.85 2.29 0.30
N LEU A 8 4.60 1.50 -0.73
CA LEU A 8 4.32 2.00 -2.06
C LEU A 8 2.82 2.11 -2.27
N LEU A 9 2.35 3.30 -2.63
CA LEU A 9 0.99 3.53 -3.10
C LEU A 9 0.95 3.66 -4.60
N GLU A 10 -0.15 3.20 -5.17
CA GLU A 10 -0.33 3.10 -6.59
C GLU A 10 -1.73 3.53 -7.05
N SER A 11 -1.80 4.29 -8.15
CA SER A 11 -3.02 4.48 -8.95
C SER A 11 -2.79 3.91 -10.34
N ASN A 12 -3.56 2.89 -10.70
CA ASN A 12 -3.46 2.23 -11.99
C ASN A 12 -4.28 2.98 -13.06
N LEU A 13 -3.66 3.87 -13.85
CA LEU A 13 -4.39 4.65 -14.86
C LEU A 13 -4.79 3.81 -16.07
N HIS A 14 -4.17 2.65 -16.30
CA HIS A 14 -4.58 1.72 -17.37
C HIS A 14 -5.86 0.97 -17.04
N ALA A 15 -6.10 0.74 -15.75
CA ALA A 15 -7.33 0.15 -15.25
C ALA A 15 -8.14 1.23 -14.51
N TRP A 16 -8.46 2.31 -15.22
CA TRP A 16 -9.17 3.49 -14.70
C TRP A 16 -10.47 3.16 -13.95
N GLN A 17 -11.10 2.03 -14.28
CA GLN A 17 -12.27 1.51 -13.58
C GLN A 17 -12.01 1.34 -12.07
N TRP A 18 -10.81 0.88 -11.69
CA TRP A 18 -10.42 0.76 -10.28
C TRP A 18 -10.25 2.12 -9.61
N ILE A 19 -9.74 3.13 -10.34
CA ILE A 19 -9.64 4.49 -9.83
C ILE A 19 -11.04 5.05 -9.56
N VAL A 20 -11.97 4.86 -10.50
CA VAL A 20 -13.35 5.31 -10.35
C VAL A 20 -14.03 4.60 -9.18
N LEU A 21 -13.89 3.27 -9.07
CA LEU A 21 -14.42 2.51 -7.94
C LEU A 21 -13.81 2.97 -6.61
N SER A 22 -12.50 3.24 -6.57
CA SER A 22 -11.83 3.73 -5.36
C SER A 22 -12.31 5.14 -4.99
N LEU A 23 -12.50 6.03 -5.97
CA LEU A 23 -13.03 7.37 -5.75
C LEU A 23 -14.45 7.34 -5.19
N PHE A 24 -15.34 6.54 -5.78
CA PHE A 24 -16.72 6.42 -5.29
C PHE A 24 -16.83 5.64 -3.96
N GLY A 25 -15.95 4.67 -3.74
CA GLY A 25 -15.97 3.82 -2.56
C GLY A 25 -15.31 4.47 -1.34
N THR A 26 -14.15 5.09 -1.53
CA THR A 26 -13.25 5.53 -0.46
C THR A 26 -12.80 7.00 -0.56
N GLY A 27 -13.17 7.70 -1.64
CA GLY A 27 -12.86 9.11 -1.84
C GLY A 27 -11.45 9.39 -2.40
N THR A 28 -10.70 8.35 -2.78
CA THR A 28 -9.31 8.49 -3.26
C THR A 28 -9.08 7.87 -4.63
N ALA A 29 -8.18 8.47 -5.40
CA ALA A 29 -7.73 7.93 -6.68
C ALA A 29 -6.59 6.91 -6.52
N TRP A 30 -6.02 6.77 -5.33
CA TRP A 30 -5.11 5.68 -5.01
C TRP A 30 -5.91 4.37 -4.91
N VAL A 31 -5.39 3.28 -5.45
CA VAL A 31 -6.14 2.02 -5.59
C VAL A 31 -5.45 0.84 -4.91
N HIS A 32 -4.16 0.96 -4.61
CA HIS A 32 -3.37 -0.17 -4.16
C HIS A 32 -2.20 0.27 -3.27
N ALA A 33 -1.83 -0.60 -2.33
CA ALA A 33 -0.67 -0.46 -1.46
C ALA A 33 0.16 -1.75 -1.44
N ALA A 34 1.48 -1.60 -1.33
CA ALA A 34 2.44 -2.70 -1.17
C ALA A 34 3.51 -2.32 -0.14
N LEU A 35 4.09 -3.32 0.54
CA LEU A 35 5.18 -3.13 1.51
C LEU A 35 6.51 -3.57 0.90
N VAL A 36 7.56 -2.76 1.04
CA VAL A 36 8.92 -3.10 0.57
C VAL A 36 9.60 -4.01 1.58
N ASP A 37 10.16 -5.14 1.14
CA ASP A 37 10.87 -6.10 2.01
C ASP A 37 12.39 -5.83 2.06
N GLY A 38 13.13 -6.67 2.81
CA GLY A 38 14.59 -6.61 2.93
C GLY A 38 15.36 -6.81 1.62
N ASN A 39 14.78 -7.54 0.65
CA ASN A 39 15.36 -7.77 -0.67
C ASN A 39 14.98 -6.69 -1.68
N ARG A 40 14.25 -5.66 -1.24
CA ARG A 40 13.60 -4.66 -2.09
C ARG A 40 12.58 -5.27 -3.05
N SER A 41 11.99 -6.41 -2.71
CA SER A 41 10.77 -6.90 -3.33
C SER A 41 9.55 -6.20 -2.72
N LEU A 42 8.39 -6.38 -3.34
CA LEU A 42 7.11 -5.83 -2.93
C LEU A 42 6.22 -6.95 -2.40
N LEU A 43 5.78 -6.83 -1.15
CA LEU A 43 4.80 -7.72 -0.54
C LEU A 43 3.41 -7.11 -0.74
N THR A 44 2.56 -7.79 -1.50
CA THR A 44 1.24 -7.29 -1.89
C THR A 44 0.24 -8.41 -2.14
N VAL A 45 -1.00 -8.07 -2.49
CA VAL A 45 -2.06 -9.02 -2.87
C VAL A 45 -2.50 -8.79 -4.31
N HIS A 46 -2.31 -9.81 -5.16
CA HIS A 46 -2.85 -9.90 -6.52
C HIS A 46 -3.41 -11.32 -6.74
N LYS A 47 -4.73 -11.49 -6.61
CA LYS A 47 -5.44 -12.80 -6.50
C LYS A 47 -5.07 -13.62 -5.25
N LYS A 48 -3.81 -13.57 -4.83
CA LYS A 48 -3.27 -14.05 -3.57
C LYS A 48 -2.17 -13.12 -3.08
N ALA A 49 -1.78 -13.22 -1.82
CA ALA A 49 -0.59 -12.53 -1.31
C ALA A 49 0.67 -13.08 -2.00
N ILE A 50 1.49 -12.18 -2.56
CA ILE A 50 2.67 -12.49 -3.35
C ILE A 50 3.84 -11.59 -2.98
N GLU A 51 5.03 -12.08 -3.27
CA GLU A 51 6.24 -11.27 -3.43
C GLU A 51 6.36 -10.94 -4.91
N ALA A 52 6.52 -9.65 -5.24
CA ALA A 52 6.59 -9.14 -6.61
C ALA A 52 7.81 -8.23 -6.79
N ASP A 53 8.33 -8.17 -8.01
CA ASP A 53 9.38 -7.21 -8.37
C ASP A 53 8.79 -5.85 -8.76
N TRP A 54 9.59 -4.78 -8.63
CA TRP A 54 9.21 -3.42 -9.03
C TRP A 54 8.83 -3.29 -10.51
N SER A 55 9.35 -4.18 -11.36
CA SER A 55 8.99 -4.24 -12.79
C SER A 55 7.51 -4.43 -13.04
N LEU A 56 6.75 -5.02 -12.09
CA LEU A 56 5.29 -5.13 -12.20
C LEU A 56 4.61 -3.76 -12.39
N TYR A 57 5.14 -2.71 -11.75
CA TYR A 57 4.65 -1.34 -11.97
C TYR A 57 5.24 -0.67 -13.22
N ARG A 58 6.36 -1.16 -13.76
CA ARG A 58 6.93 -0.69 -15.04
C ARG A 58 6.12 -1.20 -16.24
N GLU A 59 5.59 -2.42 -16.15
CA GLU A 59 4.65 -2.96 -17.12
C GLU A 59 3.37 -2.12 -17.19
N TRP A 60 2.96 -1.54 -16.06
CA TRP A 60 1.84 -0.62 -15.96
C TRP A 60 2.28 0.79 -16.36
N ARG A 61 2.44 1.01 -17.68
CA ARG A 61 2.94 2.25 -18.35
C ARG A 61 2.34 3.62 -17.93
N SER A 62 1.33 3.66 -17.06
CA SER A 62 0.54 4.83 -16.68
C SER A 62 0.11 4.65 -15.22
N THR A 63 1.09 4.73 -14.34
CA THR A 63 0.86 4.49 -12.93
C THR A 63 1.33 5.68 -12.13
N ARG A 64 0.42 6.26 -11.35
CA ARG A 64 0.81 7.24 -10.32
C ARG A 64 1.39 6.44 -9.17
N LEU A 65 2.55 6.87 -8.67
CA LEU A 65 3.23 6.20 -7.56
C LEU A 65 3.57 7.20 -6.46
N ALA A 66 3.49 6.74 -5.22
CA ALA A 66 4.03 7.43 -4.06
C ALA A 66 4.73 6.43 -3.15
N LEU A 67 5.90 6.81 -2.65
CA LEU A 67 6.66 6.02 -1.69
C LEU A 67 6.63 6.73 -0.34
N ILE A 68 6.12 6.04 0.66
CA ILE A 68 5.91 6.54 2.01
C ILE A 68 6.83 5.77 2.95
N ARG A 69 7.48 6.47 3.87
CA ARG A 69 8.26 5.87 4.95
C ARG A 69 7.51 6.00 6.26
N PRO A 70 6.94 4.90 6.78
CA PRO A 70 6.33 4.88 8.11
C PRO A 70 7.36 5.21 9.20
N PRO A 71 6.93 5.80 10.33
CA PRO A 71 7.79 6.18 11.44
C PRO A 71 8.13 4.97 12.32
N TYR A 72 8.88 4.01 11.78
CA TYR A 72 9.35 2.87 12.56
C TYR A 72 10.21 3.32 13.75
N LYS A 73 9.98 2.69 14.91
CA LYS A 73 10.74 3.00 16.13
C LYS A 73 12.19 2.57 16.01
N ASP A 74 12.39 1.38 15.47
CA ASP A 74 13.68 0.70 15.32
C ASP A 74 13.62 -0.38 14.24
N GLU A 75 14.77 -0.99 13.93
CA GLU A 75 14.87 -2.09 12.95
C GLU A 75 13.93 -3.25 13.27
N ARG A 76 13.81 -3.61 14.55
CA ARG A 76 12.97 -4.73 14.98
C ARG A 76 11.49 -4.49 14.68
N SER A 77 11.01 -3.27 14.87
CA SER A 77 9.63 -2.89 14.52
C SER A 77 9.38 -3.00 13.01
N ARG A 78 10.34 -2.60 12.19
CA ARG A 78 10.29 -2.74 10.74
C ARG A 78 10.29 -4.20 10.30
N GLU A 79 11.19 -5.01 10.86
CA GLU A 79 11.24 -6.44 10.61
C GLU A 79 9.95 -7.15 11.01
N ALA A 80 9.30 -6.73 12.10
CA ALA A 80 8.01 -7.29 12.51
C ALA A 80 6.90 -7.08 11.45
N ALA A 81 6.83 -5.89 10.85
CA ALA A 81 5.90 -5.62 9.75
C ALA A 81 6.19 -6.50 8.52
N ILE A 82 7.46 -6.55 8.09
CA ILE A 82 7.88 -7.34 6.93
C ILE A 82 7.62 -8.84 7.18
N HIS A 83 7.95 -9.34 8.37
CA HIS A 83 7.73 -10.72 8.75
C HIS A 83 6.25 -11.09 8.71
N PHE A 84 5.37 -10.25 9.26
CA PHE A 84 3.93 -10.45 9.19
C PHE A 84 3.44 -10.55 7.74
N ALA A 85 3.84 -9.61 6.88
CA ALA A 85 3.44 -9.63 5.48
C ALA A 85 3.92 -10.89 4.75
N ARG A 86 5.15 -11.36 5.04
CA ARG A 86 5.68 -12.63 4.50
C ARG A 86 4.90 -13.86 4.94
N GLN A 87 4.47 -13.92 6.20
CA GLN A 87 3.67 -15.05 6.71
C GLN A 87 2.32 -15.19 6.00
N ARG A 88 1.84 -14.12 5.35
CA ARG A 88 0.59 -14.13 4.58
C ARG A 88 0.76 -14.59 3.15
N LEU A 89 1.98 -14.75 2.63
CA LEU A 89 2.20 -15.18 1.25
C LEU A 89 1.42 -16.47 0.93
N GLY A 90 0.76 -16.48 -0.22
CA GLY A 90 -0.11 -17.57 -0.66
C GLY A 90 -1.57 -17.45 -0.21
N THR A 91 -1.92 -16.61 0.77
CA THR A 91 -3.33 -16.46 1.18
C THR A 91 -4.16 -15.84 0.06
N PRO A 92 -5.39 -16.32 -0.19
CA PRO A 92 -6.23 -15.82 -1.27
C PRO A 92 -6.69 -14.37 -1.01
N TYR A 93 -6.94 -13.64 -2.09
CA TYR A 93 -7.56 -12.32 -2.04
C TYR A 93 -8.99 -12.45 -1.50
N ASP A 94 -9.35 -11.57 -0.57
CA ASP A 94 -10.70 -11.42 -0.05
C ASP A 94 -11.44 -10.27 -0.76
N PRO A 95 -12.28 -10.57 -1.78
CA PRO A 95 -13.06 -9.55 -2.47
C PRO A 95 -14.21 -9.00 -1.60
N SER A 96 -14.51 -9.65 -0.48
CA SER A 96 -15.58 -9.24 0.42
C SER A 96 -15.14 -8.19 1.43
N PHE A 97 -13.84 -7.87 1.54
CA PHE A 97 -13.34 -6.91 2.52
C PHE A 97 -13.79 -7.20 3.97
N GLN A 98 -14.03 -8.47 4.31
CA GLN A 98 -14.36 -8.90 5.67
C GLN A 98 -13.10 -9.14 6.48
N SER A 99 -12.06 -9.67 5.83
CA SER A 99 -10.73 -9.81 6.41
C SER A 99 -9.96 -8.51 6.27
N HIS A 100 -9.57 -7.93 7.41
CA HIS A 100 -8.72 -6.74 7.46
C HIS A 100 -7.33 -6.96 6.85
N SER A 101 -6.91 -8.19 6.55
CA SER A 101 -5.63 -8.50 5.86
C SER A 101 -5.81 -9.23 4.53
N GLY A 102 -7.05 -9.41 4.06
CA GLY A 102 -7.33 -10.20 2.86
C GLY A 102 -7.16 -9.44 1.53
N ASN A 103 -6.94 -8.13 1.59
CA ASN A 103 -6.66 -7.28 0.42
C ASN A 103 -5.32 -6.55 0.58
N CYS A 104 -4.86 -5.91 -0.49
CA CYS A 104 -3.55 -5.25 -0.54
C CYS A 104 -3.36 -4.19 0.57
N ASN A 105 -4.32 -3.28 0.73
CA ASN A 105 -4.22 -2.22 1.75
C ASN A 105 -4.31 -2.81 3.16
N GLY A 106 -5.21 -3.75 3.36
CA GLY A 106 -5.37 -4.44 4.63
C GLY A 106 -4.12 -5.21 5.07
N LEU A 107 -3.48 -5.91 4.14
CA LEU A 107 -2.21 -6.60 4.40
C LEU A 107 -1.15 -5.62 4.93
N VAL A 108 -0.99 -4.48 4.27
CA VAL A 108 -0.01 -3.45 4.67
C VAL A 108 -0.41 -2.82 6.01
N ALA A 109 -1.69 -2.48 6.22
CA ALA A 109 -2.16 -1.87 7.45
C ALA A 109 -1.95 -2.79 8.67
N GLU A 110 -2.30 -4.08 8.57
CA GLU A 110 -2.06 -5.04 9.64
C GLU A 110 -0.56 -5.33 9.84
N ALA A 111 0.26 -5.30 8.78
CA ALA A 111 1.71 -5.36 8.91
C ALA A 111 2.26 -4.17 9.71
N LEU A 112 1.84 -2.94 9.40
CA LEU A 112 2.25 -1.75 10.13
C LEU A 112 1.77 -1.76 11.59
N LYS A 113 0.59 -2.32 11.85
CA LYS A 113 0.07 -2.53 13.21
C LYS A 113 0.99 -3.43 14.04
N CYS A 114 1.56 -4.48 13.44
CA CYS A 114 2.57 -5.32 14.11
C CYS A 114 3.86 -4.55 14.47
N ALA A 115 4.16 -3.46 13.75
CA ALA A 115 5.25 -2.55 14.07
C ALA A 115 4.88 -1.47 15.11
N GLY A 116 3.63 -1.47 15.62
CA GLY A 116 3.12 -0.43 16.52
C GLY A 116 2.70 0.85 15.80
N ILE A 117 2.55 0.83 14.47
CA ILE A 117 2.13 1.98 13.68
C ILE A 117 0.64 1.85 13.36
N ALA A 118 -0.16 2.78 13.87
CA ALA A 118 -1.59 2.81 13.61
C ALA A 118 -1.87 3.42 12.24
N VAL A 119 -2.62 2.70 11.41
CA VAL A 119 -3.20 3.22 10.17
C VAL A 119 -4.69 3.43 10.40
N THR A 120 -5.19 4.62 10.10
CA THR A 120 -6.62 4.91 10.27
C THR A 120 -7.45 4.15 9.23
N SER A 121 -8.49 3.44 9.66
CA SER A 121 -9.51 2.91 8.76
C SER A 121 -10.63 3.94 8.55
N ARG A 122 -11.37 3.81 7.45
CA ARG A 122 -12.56 4.62 7.18
C ARG A 122 -13.78 3.74 7.07
N LYS A 123 -14.92 4.22 7.58
CA LYS A 123 -16.20 3.55 7.40
C LYS A 123 -16.78 3.93 6.04
N CYS A 124 -16.72 3.00 5.10
CA CYS A 124 -17.22 3.15 3.75
C CYS A 124 -18.35 2.14 3.54
N TRP A 125 -19.56 2.62 3.20
CA TRP A 125 -20.68 1.74 2.85
C TRP A 125 -21.00 0.69 3.93
N GLY A 126 -20.85 1.07 5.20
CA GLY A 126 -21.09 0.19 6.35
C GLY A 126 -19.93 -0.74 6.74
N ARG A 127 -18.80 -0.70 6.03
CA ARG A 127 -17.60 -1.51 6.31
C ARG A 127 -16.40 -0.66 6.68
N GLU A 128 -15.51 -1.18 7.50
CA GLU A 128 -14.22 -0.54 7.76
C GLU A 128 -13.22 -0.95 6.68
N LEU A 129 -12.67 0.05 5.99
CA LEU A 129 -11.69 -0.15 4.92
C LEU A 129 -10.44 0.67 5.22
N TYR A 130 -9.28 0.09 4.93
CA TYR A 130 -8.05 0.84 4.80
C TYR A 130 -7.98 1.39 3.37
N ALA A 131 -8.38 2.64 3.19
CA ALA A 131 -8.20 3.34 1.93
C ALA A 131 -6.70 3.60 1.70
N PRO A 132 -6.18 3.54 0.47
CA PRO A 132 -4.73 3.68 0.26
C PRO A 132 -4.18 5.06 0.67
N ASP A 133 -4.97 6.12 0.64
CA ASP A 133 -4.54 7.43 1.12
C ASP A 133 -4.43 7.52 2.65
N CYS A 134 -5.02 6.59 3.42
CA CYS A 134 -4.80 6.52 4.87
C CYS A 134 -3.32 6.35 5.24
N PHE A 135 -2.51 5.75 4.36
CA PHE A 135 -1.06 5.64 4.59
C PHE A 135 -0.34 6.99 4.52
N LEU A 136 -0.88 7.97 3.78
CA LEU A 136 -0.35 9.34 3.72
C LEU A 136 -0.69 10.14 4.99
N GLU A 137 -1.70 9.69 5.76
CA GLU A 137 -2.18 10.34 6.97
C GLU A 137 -1.51 9.82 8.25
N ILE A 138 -0.61 8.82 8.13
CA ILE A 138 0.13 8.29 9.27
C ILE A 138 0.95 9.43 9.91
N PRO A 139 0.75 9.75 11.20
CA PRO A 139 1.51 10.81 11.87
C PRO A 139 3.01 10.57 11.76
N ALA A 140 3.76 11.61 11.39
CA ALA A 140 5.23 11.57 11.20
C ALA A 140 5.74 10.63 10.08
N ALA A 141 4.88 10.03 9.26
CA ALA A 141 5.33 9.36 8.04
C ALA A 141 5.89 10.36 7.03
N GLN A 142 6.89 9.94 6.27
CA GLN A 142 7.54 10.78 5.27
C GLN A 142 7.13 10.39 3.86
N LEU A 143 6.75 11.36 3.02
CA LEU A 143 6.62 11.13 1.58
C LEU A 143 8.01 11.19 0.94
N VAL A 144 8.64 10.04 0.75
CA VAL A 144 10.01 9.89 0.23
C VAL A 144 10.08 10.29 -1.24
N TRP A 145 9.09 9.86 -2.03
CA TRP A 145 9.04 10.13 -3.46
C TRP A 145 7.60 10.08 -3.99
N THR A 146 7.32 10.79 -5.07
CA THR A 146 6.07 10.66 -5.81
C THR A 146 6.27 10.98 -7.28
N SER A 147 5.59 10.25 -8.16
CA SER A 147 5.58 10.52 -9.61
C SER A 147 4.96 11.87 -9.97
N ASP A 148 4.20 12.49 -9.07
CA ASP A 148 3.58 13.80 -9.33
C ASP A 148 4.54 14.98 -9.16
N ARG A 149 5.68 14.78 -8.49
CA ARG A 149 6.67 15.86 -8.28
C ARG A 149 7.19 16.42 -9.60
N ASP A 150 7.38 15.56 -10.60
CA ASP A 150 7.88 15.96 -11.92
C ASP A 150 6.77 16.49 -12.84
N ARG A 151 5.49 16.21 -12.54
CA ARG A 151 4.34 16.75 -13.32
C ARG A 151 4.08 18.23 -13.08
N ARG A 152 4.56 18.80 -11.96
CA ARG A 152 4.41 20.24 -11.67
C ARG A 152 5.39 21.13 -12.44
N LYS A 153 6.42 20.57 -13.09
CA LYS A 153 7.41 21.36 -13.86
C LYS A 153 7.03 21.58 -15.32
N THR A 154 5.93 20.98 -15.78
CA THR A 154 5.44 21.05 -17.17
C THR A 154 4.13 21.83 -17.32
N ARG A 155 3.79 22.68 -16.35
CA ARG A 155 2.70 23.66 -16.44
C ARG A 155 3.24 25.07 -16.37
#